data_AF-A0A0R1ZVE9-F1
#
_entry.id   AF-A0A0R1ZVE9-F1
#
_cell.length_a   1.000
_cell.length_b   1.000
_cell.length_c   1.000
_cell.angle_alpha   90.00
_cell.angle_beta   90.00
_cell.angle_gamma   90.00
#
_symmetry.space_group_name_H-M   'P 1'
#
loop_
_entity.id
_entity.type
_entity.pdbx_description
1 polymer ?
#
loop_
_entity_poly.entity_id
_entity_poly.type
_entity_poly.pdbx_seq_one_letter_code
_entity_poly.pdbx_strand_id
1 'polypeptide(L)'
;MGKYAGDDDLFITNINGESMNRVIPNHSLVIIKHVDSFQDLYDGEIVIFSEDDESYSVKRFYNDKHMQIINFAPDSSDSSYHPINFRYEDMSDVKIIGRVVSALIEF
;
A
#
# COMPACT_ATOMS: atom_id res chain seq x y z
N MET A 1 -11.40 22.46 12.71
CA MET A 1 -12.30 21.81 11.74
C MET A 1 -11.41 21.26 10.64
N GLY A 2 -11.10 19.97 10.72
CA GLY A 2 -10.00 19.35 9.97
C GLY A 2 -10.34 19.13 8.50
N LYS A 3 -9.32 19.20 7.64
CA LYS A 3 -9.31 19.07 6.17
C LYS A 3 -9.94 17.80 5.57
N TYR A 4 -10.66 17.00 6.35
CA TYR A 4 -11.13 15.65 5.99
C TYR A 4 -12.58 15.34 6.48
N ALA A 5 -13.32 16.34 6.97
CA ALA A 5 -14.71 16.10 7.36
C ALA A 5 -15.60 16.00 6.10
N GLY A 6 -15.90 14.78 5.65
CA GLY A 6 -16.86 14.48 4.58
C GLY A 6 -16.32 13.73 3.36
N ASP A 7 -15.09 13.19 3.40
CA ASP A 7 -14.57 12.30 2.35
C ASP A 7 -14.81 10.85 2.81
N ASP A 8 -15.89 10.22 2.33
CA ASP A 8 -16.26 8.82 2.66
C ASP A 8 -15.20 7.81 2.16
N ASP A 9 -14.20 8.26 1.41
CA ASP A 9 -13.11 7.46 0.84
C ASP A 9 -11.83 7.44 1.70
N LEU A 10 -11.82 8.08 2.87
CA LEU A 10 -10.66 8.12 3.76
C LEU A 10 -10.81 7.20 4.97
N PHE A 11 -9.81 6.35 5.20
CA PHE A 11 -9.75 5.46 6.36
C PHE A 11 -8.39 5.54 7.04
N ILE A 12 -8.40 5.29 8.35
CA ILE A 12 -7.23 5.40 9.20
C ILE A 12 -6.98 4.05 9.85
N THR A 13 -5.74 3.57 9.80
CA THR A 13 -5.35 2.32 10.46
C THR A 13 -3.93 2.39 11.00
N ASN A 14 -3.61 1.49 11.93
CA ASN A 14 -2.26 1.31 12.42
C ASN A 14 -1.53 0.27 11.56
N ILE A 15 -0.29 0.56 11.20
CA ILE A 15 0.57 -0.41 10.53
C ILE A 15 1.20 -1.32 11.57
N ASN A 16 1.09 -2.63 11.34
CA ASN A 16 1.81 -3.64 12.07
C ASN A 16 2.69 -4.41 11.08
N GLY A 17 3.96 -4.04 10.99
CA GLY A 17 4.90 -4.67 10.08
C GLY A 17 6.13 -3.83 9.77
N GLU A 18 7.24 -4.51 9.47
CA GLU A 18 8.55 -3.88 9.26
C GLU A 18 8.91 -3.74 7.77
N SER A 19 8.08 -4.25 6.86
CA SER A 19 8.39 -4.29 5.42
C SER A 19 8.52 -2.91 4.75
N MET A 20 8.07 -1.85 5.42
CA MET A 20 8.14 -0.46 4.97
C MET A 20 8.81 0.46 6.01
N ASN A 21 9.54 -0.10 6.99
CA ASN A 21 9.97 0.63 8.19
C ASN A 21 10.92 1.82 7.96
N ARG A 22 11.54 1.94 6.77
CA ARG A 22 12.34 3.12 6.43
C ARG A 22 11.50 4.36 6.15
N VAL A 23 10.23 4.17 5.76
CA VAL A 23 9.32 5.25 5.35
C VAL A 23 8.08 5.31 6.24
N ILE A 24 7.58 4.16 6.67
CA ILE A 24 6.46 4.02 7.60
C ILE A 24 6.92 3.08 8.72
N PRO A 25 7.42 3.62 9.84
CA PRO A 25 7.80 2.82 11.00
C PRO A 25 6.65 1.94 11.48
N ASN A 26 6.99 0.82 12.08
CA ASN A 26 6.00 -0.04 12.71
C ASN A 26 5.24 0.73 13.79
N HIS A 27 3.95 0.38 13.98
CA HIS A 27 2.99 1.07 14.82
C HIS A 27 2.59 2.49 14.37
N SER A 28 3.03 2.95 13.19
CA SER A 28 2.58 4.24 12.64
C SER A 28 1.09 4.23 12.32
N LEU A 29 0.43 5.37 12.56
CA LEU A 29 -0.95 5.61 12.11
C LEU A 29 -0.91 6.16 10.68
N VAL A 30 -1.60 5.50 9.75
CA VAL A 30 -1.66 5.92 8.35
C VAL A 30 -3.06 6.37 7.95
N ILE A 31 -3.12 7.39 7.10
CA ILE A 31 -4.34 7.86 6.43
C ILE A 31 -4.29 7.33 5.01
N ILE A 32 -5.37 6.70 4.59
CA ILE A 32 -5.47 5.98 3.33
C ILE A 32 -6.65 6.53 2.56
N LYS A 33 -6.48 6.69 1.25
CA LYS A 33 -7.54 7.03 0.31
C LYS A 33 -7.90 5.83 -0.54
N HIS A 34 -9.19 5.51 -0.60
CA HIS A 34 -9.72 4.44 -1.44
C HIS A 34 -9.29 4.62 -2.90
N VAL A 35 -9.04 3.50 -3.57
CA VAL A 35 -8.74 3.45 -4.99
C VAL A 35 -9.58 2.34 -5.63
N ASP A 36 -10.34 2.68 -6.66
CA ASP A 36 -11.25 1.72 -7.33
C ASP A 36 -10.51 0.75 -8.26
N SER A 37 -9.44 1.22 -8.89
CA SER A 37 -8.63 0.42 -9.79
C SER A 37 -7.15 0.68 -9.63
N PHE A 38 -6.35 -0.38 -9.72
CA PHE A 38 -4.89 -0.25 -9.77
C PHE A 38 -4.38 0.54 -10.99
N GLN A 39 -5.22 0.77 -12.00
CA GLN A 39 -4.86 1.63 -13.13
C GLN A 39 -4.82 3.12 -12.75
N ASP A 40 -5.45 3.52 -11.64
CA ASP A 40 -5.46 4.90 -11.15
C ASP A 40 -4.24 5.22 -10.26
N LEU A 41 -3.41 4.20 -9.97
CA LEU A 41 -2.20 4.33 -9.19
C LEU A 41 -1.00 4.75 -10.05
N TYR A 42 -0.07 5.45 -9.40
CA TYR A 42 1.21 5.83 -9.98
C TYR A 42 2.37 5.05 -9.35
N ASP A 43 3.42 4.84 -10.14
CA ASP A 43 4.64 4.21 -9.68
C ASP A 43 5.23 4.95 -8.48
N GLY A 44 5.62 4.19 -7.46
CA GLY A 44 6.19 4.70 -6.22
C GLY A 44 5.17 5.04 -5.15
N GLU A 45 3.85 5.01 -5.43
CA GLU A 45 2.83 5.17 -4.40
C GLU A 45 2.87 4.01 -3.40
N ILE A 46 2.61 4.31 -2.12
CA ILE A 46 2.50 3.27 -1.09
C ILE A 46 1.04 2.86 -1.00
N VAL A 47 0.77 1.57 -1.08
CA VAL A 47 -0.58 1.02 -1.10
C VAL A 47 -0.78 -0.02 -0.01
N ILE A 48 -2.02 -0.18 0.39
CA ILE A 48 -2.49 -1.29 1.21
C ILE A 48 -3.28 -2.23 0.33
N PHE A 49 -2.88 -3.51 0.35
CA PHE A 49 -3.49 -4.57 -0.44
C PHE A 49 -3.62 -5.86 0.41
N SER A 50 -4.42 -6.80 -0.07
CA SER A 50 -4.62 -8.13 0.52
C SER A 50 -4.50 -9.19 -0.58
N GLU A 51 -3.88 -10.32 -0.24
CA GLU A 51 -3.75 -11.51 -1.10
C GLU A 51 -4.74 -12.62 -0.71
N ASP A 52 -5.31 -12.58 0.51
CA ASP A 52 -6.08 -13.69 1.09
C ASP A 52 -7.31 -13.27 1.91
N ASP A 53 -7.80 -12.03 1.78
CA ASP A 53 -8.91 -11.41 2.55
C ASP A 53 -8.73 -11.42 4.10
N GLU A 54 -7.74 -12.13 4.63
CA GLU A 54 -7.45 -12.26 6.05
C GLU A 54 -6.40 -11.23 6.52
N SER A 55 -5.44 -10.91 5.66
CA SER A 55 -4.30 -10.06 6.00
C SER A 55 -4.11 -8.88 5.05
N TYR A 56 -3.66 -7.76 5.59
CA TYR A 56 -3.30 -6.57 4.82
C TYR A 56 -1.80 -6.35 4.82
N SER A 57 -1.26 -6.03 3.65
CA SER A 57 0.14 -5.71 3.42
C SER A 57 0.30 -4.26 2.95
N VAL A 58 1.36 -3.60 3.42
CA VAL A 58 1.79 -2.29 2.92
C VAL A 58 3.03 -2.48 2.06
N LYS A 59 3.00 -1.98 0.82
CA LYS A 59 4.16 -1.98 -0.09
C LYS A 59 4.14 -0.78 -1.01
N ARG A 60 5.28 -0.51 -1.64
CA ARG A 60 5.38 0.45 -2.74
C ARG A 60 4.92 -0.22 -4.04
N PHE A 61 4.01 0.42 -4.75
CA PHE A 61 3.42 -0.05 -5.98
C PHE A 61 4.21 0.40 -7.21
N TYR A 62 4.39 -0.51 -8.16
CA TYR A 62 4.93 -0.23 -9.48
C TYR A 62 4.16 -1.02 -10.54
N ASN A 63 3.89 -0.38 -11.66
CA ASN A 63 3.12 -0.93 -12.77
C ASN A 63 3.94 -0.97 -14.06
N ASP A 64 4.55 -2.12 -14.34
CA ASP A 64 5.19 -2.36 -15.62
C ASP A 64 4.14 -2.77 -16.67
N LYS A 65 3.62 -1.76 -17.37
CA LYS A 65 2.61 -1.94 -18.43
C LYS A 65 3.14 -2.69 -19.65
N HIS A 66 4.45 -2.68 -19.88
CA HIS A 66 5.07 -3.37 -21.02
C HIS A 66 5.17 -4.88 -20.76
N MET A 67 5.61 -5.25 -19.55
CA MET A 67 5.69 -6.65 -19.12
C MET A 67 4.37 -7.17 -18.54
N GLN A 68 3.38 -6.30 -18.32
CA GLN A 68 2.11 -6.59 -17.67
C GLN A 68 2.29 -7.21 -16.27
N ILE A 69 3.18 -6.61 -15.49
CA ILE A 69 3.52 -7.03 -14.14
C ILE A 69 3.28 -5.87 -13.17
N ILE A 70 2.56 -6.16 -12.09
CA ILE A 70 2.46 -5.31 -10.90
C ILE A 70 3.50 -5.79 -9.89
N ASN A 71 4.31 -4.87 -9.40
CA ASN A 71 5.33 -5.11 -8.39
C ASN A 71 4.98 -4.37 -7.10
N PHE A 72 5.00 -5.11 -5.99
CA PHE A 72 4.85 -4.60 -4.63
C PHE A 72 6.19 -4.70 -3.92
N ALA A 73 6.94 -3.60 -3.89
CA ALA A 73 8.30 -3.55 -3.33
C ALA A 73 8.30 -3.15 -1.84
N PRO A 74 9.10 -3.82 -0.99
CA PRO A 74 9.35 -3.37 0.37
C PRO A 74 10.32 -2.18 0.41
N ASP A 75 10.30 -1.46 1.53
CA ASP A 75 11.21 -0.37 1.86
C ASP A 75 11.64 -0.51 3.33
N SER A 76 12.43 -1.57 3.60
CA SER A 76 12.80 -1.99 4.95
C SER A 76 14.31 -1.95 5.20
N SER A 77 14.72 -1.72 6.44
CA SER A 77 16.08 -1.96 6.92
C SER A 77 16.44 -3.46 6.90
N ASP A 78 15.45 -4.34 6.98
CA ASP A 78 15.63 -5.79 6.90
C ASP A 78 15.61 -6.25 5.43
N SER A 79 16.73 -6.84 4.98
CA SER A 79 16.90 -7.31 3.61
C SER A 79 16.17 -8.64 3.29
N SER A 80 15.55 -9.28 4.28
CA SER A 80 14.75 -10.49 4.09
C SER A 80 13.40 -10.21 3.45
N TYR A 81 12.93 -8.96 3.45
CA TYR A 81 11.73 -8.57 2.71
C TYR A 81 12.06 -8.48 1.22
N HIS A 82 11.29 -9.22 0.42
CA HIS A 82 11.45 -9.27 -1.03
C HIS A 82 10.24 -8.67 -1.75
N PRO A 83 10.42 -8.14 -2.97
CA PRO A 83 9.30 -7.72 -3.80
C PRO A 83 8.37 -8.88 -4.15
N ILE A 84 7.08 -8.59 -4.22
CA ILE A 84 6.04 -9.53 -4.69
C ILE A 84 5.59 -9.07 -6.07
N ASN A 85 5.49 -10.00 -7.01
CA ASN A 85 5.10 -9.70 -8.38
C ASN A 85 3.83 -10.45 -8.74
N PHE A 86 2.89 -9.73 -9.33
CA PHE A 86 1.68 -10.29 -9.92
C PHE A 86 1.64 -9.98 -11.39
N ARG A 87 1.23 -10.95 -12.20
CA ARG A 87 0.84 -10.64 -13.58
C ARG A 87 -0.52 -9.98 -13.56
N TYR A 88 -0.81 -9.21 -14.60
CA TYR A 88 -2.13 -8.61 -14.77
C TYR A 88 -3.27 -9.65 -14.73
N GLU A 89 -3.03 -10.86 -15.24
CA GLU A 89 -4.01 -11.96 -15.23
C GLU A 89 -4.34 -12.46 -13.82
N ASP A 90 -3.40 -12.33 -12.87
CA ASP A 90 -3.54 -12.79 -11.48
C ASP A 90 -4.04 -11.67 -10.56
N MET A 91 -4.19 -10.43 -11.06
CA MET A 91 -4.64 -9.30 -10.25
C MET A 91 -6.09 -9.43 -9.77
N SER A 92 -6.87 -10.40 -10.27
CA SER A 92 -8.19 -10.72 -9.71
C SER A 92 -8.11 -11.24 -8.27
N ASP A 93 -6.98 -11.81 -7.89
CA ASP A 93 -6.76 -12.42 -6.57
C ASP A 93 -6.16 -11.42 -5.57
N VAL A 94 -5.85 -10.20 -6.05
CA VAL A 94 -5.25 -9.13 -5.25
C VAL A 94 -6.24 -8.00 -5.07
N LYS A 95 -6.62 -7.75 -3.82
CA LYS A 95 -7.49 -6.62 -3.48
C LYS A 95 -6.62 -5.45 -3.05
N ILE A 96 -6.56 -4.38 -3.84
CA ILE A 96 -5.98 -3.11 -3.39
C ILE A 96 -7.09 -2.29 -2.73
N ILE A 97 -6.87 -1.87 -1.49
CA ILE A 97 -7.87 -1.15 -0.69
C ILE A 97 -7.70 0.36 -0.93
N GLY A 98 -6.45 0.82 -1.08
CA GLY A 98 -6.18 2.23 -1.35
C GLY A 98 -4.71 2.60 -1.25
N ARG A 99 -4.44 3.88 -1.46
CA ARG A 99 -3.10 4.48 -1.34
C ARG A 99 -2.94 5.23 -0.03
N VAL A 100 -1.77 5.13 0.58
CA VAL A 100 -1.39 5.90 1.77
C VAL A 100 -1.12 7.34 1.36
N VAL A 101 -1.87 8.29 1.93
CA VAL A 101 -1.73 9.72 1.65
C VAL A 101 -0.95 10.46 2.74
N SER A 102 -0.86 9.90 3.94
CA SER A 102 -0.09 10.45 5.07
C SER A 102 0.20 9.38 6.10
N ALA A 103 1.34 9.48 6.79
CA ALA A 103 1.65 8.72 8.00
C ALA A 103 1.95 9.69 9.15
N LEU A 104 1.44 9.39 10.34
CA LEU A 104 1.86 10.05 11.57
C LEU A 104 2.99 9.22 12.18
N ILE A 105 4.17 9.83 12.23
CA ILE A 105 5.37 9.24 12.79
C ILE A 105 5.59 9.89 14.15
N GLU A 106 5.51 9.11 15.21
CA GLU A 106 5.93 9.56 16.55
C GLU A 106 7.46 9.41 16.64
N PHE A 107 8.12 10.49 17.06
CA PHE A 107 9.59 10.59 17.18
C PHE A 107 10.04 10.44 18.63
#